data_AF-X0YHJ0-F1
#
_entry.id   AF-X0YHJ0-F1
#
_cell.length_a   1.000
_cell.length_b   1.000
_cell.length_c   1.000
_cell.angle_alpha   90.00
_cell.angle_beta   90.00
_cell.angle_gamma   90.00
#
_symmetry.space_group_name_H-M   'P 1'
#
loop_
_entity.id
_entity.type
_entity.pdbx_description
1 polymer ?
#
loop_
_entity_poly.entity_id
_entity_poly.type
_entity_poly.pdbx_seq_one_letter_code
_entity_poly.pdbx_strand_id
1 'polypeptide(L)'
;MADTRKVQELLRSIDLKEYILPEFQRGYVWSQRQVKEYLNSLYRDYPTGSFLIWKTPQSQKIRGDEANSENKYYKLILDGQQRLTSLFALFKGYPPPFYEGEKLFFNIYFNLDTEEFVYYMEKKMKGNIEWIPVTEFLKYEDAGNFIASAPEESKSYYIENLTKLNKLNKIS
;
A
#
# COMPACT_ATOMS: atom_id res chain seq x y z
N MET A 1 20.42 6.38 -12.64
CA MET A 1 19.70 5.30 -13.34
C MET A 1 18.38 5.09 -12.62
N ALA A 2 17.29 4.88 -13.35
CA ALA A 2 16.02 4.48 -12.75
C ALA A 2 16.14 3.03 -12.23
N ASP A 3 15.71 2.81 -11.00
CA ASP A 3 15.77 1.52 -10.31
C ASP A 3 14.35 1.01 -10.13
N THR A 4 14.07 -0.20 -10.61
CA THR A 4 12.75 -0.84 -10.48
C THR A 4 12.77 -1.71 -9.24
N ARG A 5 12.02 -1.30 -8.20
CA ARG A 5 11.89 -2.04 -6.94
C ARG A 5 10.47 -2.55 -6.76
N LYS A 6 10.32 -3.69 -6.09
CA LYS A 6 9.01 -4.19 -5.64
C LYS A 6 8.44 -3.26 -4.58
N VAL A 7 7.11 -3.14 -4.51
CA VAL A 7 6.44 -2.30 -3.52
C VAL A 7 6.77 -2.79 -2.11
N GLN A 8 6.75 -4.10 -1.87
CA GLN A 8 7.11 -4.68 -0.57
C GLN A 8 8.50 -4.26 -0.06
N GLU A 9 9.52 -4.20 -0.94
CA GLU A 9 10.87 -3.78 -0.56
C GLU A 9 10.90 -2.30 -0.16
N LEU A 10 10.18 -1.47 -0.92
CA LEU A 10 10.03 -0.05 -0.63
C LEU A 10 9.36 0.17 0.72
N LEU A 11 8.27 -0.56 1.00
CA LEU A 11 7.54 -0.48 2.26
C LEU A 11 8.39 -0.95 3.45
N ARG A 12 9.14 -2.05 3.30
CA ARG A 12 10.05 -2.55 4.34
C ARG A 12 11.12 -1.53 4.69
N SER A 13 11.69 -0.84 3.70
CA SER A 13 12.66 0.22 3.97
C SER A 13 12.05 1.45 4.67
N ILE A 14 10.75 1.72 4.47
CA ILE A 14 10.04 2.76 5.25
C ILE A 14 9.91 2.33 6.72
N ASP A 15 9.54 1.06 6.98
CA ASP A 15 9.49 0.51 8.35
C ASP A 15 10.84 0.62 9.07
N LEU A 16 11.94 0.36 8.35
CA LEU A 16 13.30 0.47 8.88
C LEU A 16 13.78 1.91 9.08
N LYS A 17 12.89 2.91 8.92
CA LYS A 17 13.21 4.35 9.03
C LYS A 17 14.35 4.77 8.09
N GLU A 18 14.54 4.09 6.95
CA GLU A 18 15.51 4.49 5.93
C GLU A 18 14.97 5.65 5.08
N TYR A 19 13.64 5.72 4.95
CA TYR A 19 12.95 6.79 4.24
C TYR A 19 12.56 7.91 5.19
N ILE A 20 12.95 9.13 4.80
CA ILE A 20 12.67 10.34 5.55
C ILE A 20 11.90 11.31 4.66
N LEU A 21 11.00 12.07 5.29
CA LEU A 21 10.25 13.12 4.63
C LEU A 21 10.90 14.48 4.93
N PRO A 22 11.23 15.29 3.91
CA PRO A 22 11.76 16.63 4.15
C PRO A 22 10.75 17.53 4.88
N GLU A 23 11.22 18.36 5.82
CA GLU A 23 10.36 19.27 6.62
C GLU A 23 9.49 20.23 5.80
N PHE A 24 9.92 20.61 4.61
CA PHE A 24 9.17 21.54 3.76
C PHE A 24 8.01 20.89 3.00
N GLN A 25 7.88 19.55 3.01
CA GLN A 25 6.75 18.89 2.34
C GLN A 25 5.49 19.02 3.18
N ARG A 26 4.35 19.29 2.53
CA ARG A 26 3.06 19.36 3.22
C ARG A 26 2.68 18.00 3.81
N GLY A 27 1.85 18.02 4.85
CA GLY A 27 1.22 16.82 5.37
C GLY A 27 0.38 16.07 4.33
N TYR A 28 -0.12 14.90 4.73
CA TYR A 28 -1.00 14.08 3.92
C TYR A 28 -2.38 14.75 3.76
N VAL A 29 -2.83 14.89 2.51
CA VAL A 29 -4.07 15.61 2.15
C VAL A 29 -4.96 14.83 1.18
N TRP A 30 -4.60 13.60 0.82
CA TRP A 30 -5.44 12.78 -0.06
C TRP A 30 -6.74 12.39 0.63
N SER A 31 -7.83 12.39 -0.14
CA SER A 31 -9.16 11.91 0.25
C SER A 31 -9.33 10.41 -0.04
N GLN A 32 -10.37 9.80 0.54
CA GLN A 32 -10.78 8.42 0.25
C GLN A 32 -10.92 8.14 -1.25
N ARG A 33 -11.49 9.10 -1.99
CA ARG A 33 -11.68 8.98 -3.44
C ARG A 33 -10.34 8.89 -4.17
N GLN A 34 -9.38 9.74 -3.83
CA GLN A 34 -8.06 9.74 -4.47
C GLN A 34 -7.28 8.45 -4.20
N VAL A 35 -7.36 7.92 -2.98
CA VAL A 35 -6.76 6.62 -2.64
C VAL A 35 -7.39 5.49 -3.46
N LYS A 36 -8.72 5.47 -3.59
CA LYS A 36 -9.43 4.50 -4.43
C LYS A 36 -9.07 4.62 -5.91
N GLU A 37 -9.02 5.84 -6.46
CA GLU A 37 -8.63 6.09 -7.86
C GLU A 37 -7.19 5.65 -8.13
N TYR A 38 -6.29 5.85 -7.17
CA TYR A 38 -4.92 5.37 -7.25
C TYR A 38 -4.84 3.84 -7.27
N LEU A 39 -5.54 3.14 -6.36
CA LEU A 39 -5.63 1.68 -6.37
C LEU A 39 -6.26 1.14 -7.66
N ASN A 40 -7.31 1.77 -8.15
CA ASN A 40 -7.92 1.42 -9.43
C ASN A 40 -6.91 1.54 -10.57
N SER A 41 -6.08 2.58 -10.57
CA SER A 41 -5.04 2.78 -11.58
C SER A 41 -3.96 1.69 -11.50
N LEU A 42 -3.50 1.36 -10.29
CA LEU A 42 -2.55 0.26 -10.06
C LEU A 42 -3.12 -1.08 -10.52
N TYR A 43 -4.36 -1.39 -10.12
CA TYR A 43 -5.03 -2.63 -10.50
C TYR A 43 -5.21 -2.71 -12.02
N ARG A 44 -5.56 -1.62 -12.70
CA ARG A 44 -5.78 -1.61 -14.16
C ARG A 44 -4.51 -1.46 -14.99
N ASP A 45 -3.33 -1.53 -14.38
CA ASP A 45 -2.04 -1.31 -15.03
C ASP A 45 -1.96 0.06 -15.73
N TYR A 46 -2.67 1.07 -15.22
CA TYR A 46 -2.61 2.44 -15.73
C TYR A 46 -1.35 3.14 -15.21
N PRO A 47 -0.72 4.02 -16.00
CA PRO A 47 0.48 4.74 -15.56
C PRO A 47 0.21 5.56 -14.30
N THR A 48 0.88 5.22 -13.20
CA THR A 48 0.75 5.93 -11.92
C THR A 48 1.92 6.86 -11.62
N GLY A 49 2.83 7.06 -12.57
CA GLY A 49 4.06 7.85 -12.41
C GLY A 49 5.16 7.12 -11.62
N SER A 50 6.32 7.75 -11.50
CA SER A 50 7.48 7.23 -10.76
C SER A 50 7.65 7.91 -9.41
N PHE A 51 8.41 7.29 -8.50
CA PHE A 51 8.83 7.93 -7.25
C PHE A 51 10.21 8.56 -7.43
N LEU A 52 10.38 9.83 -7.06
CA LEU A 52 11.68 10.48 -7.03
C LEU A 52 12.24 10.38 -5.61
N ILE A 53 13.30 9.59 -5.45
CA ILE A 53 13.95 9.35 -4.16
C ILE A 53 15.41 9.81 -4.24
N TRP A 54 15.84 10.63 -3.28
CA TRP A 54 17.23 11.07 -3.18
C TRP A 54 17.95 10.38 -2.02
N LYS A 55 19.04 9.68 -2.32
CA LYS A 55 19.89 9.01 -1.33
C LYS A 55 21.01 9.94 -0.88
N THR A 56 21.14 10.18 0.43
CA THR A 56 22.16 11.06 1.02
C THR A 56 22.80 10.42 2.26
N PRO A 57 24.10 10.61 2.53
CA PRO A 57 24.73 10.16 3.77
C PRO A 57 24.44 11.09 4.98
N GLN A 58 23.87 12.27 4.75
CA GLN A 58 23.71 13.31 5.79
C GLN A 58 22.28 13.30 6.35
N SER A 59 22.13 13.29 7.68
CA SER A 59 20.85 13.57 8.33
C SER A 59 20.52 15.06 8.13
N GLN A 60 19.54 15.36 7.29
CA GLN A 60 18.93 16.69 7.25
C GLN A 60 17.90 16.82 8.39
N LYS A 61 17.31 18.00 8.59
CA LYS A 61 16.11 18.11 9.43
C LYS A 61 14.98 17.30 8.80
N ILE A 62 14.37 16.42 9.58
CA ILE A 62 13.41 15.41 9.13
C ILE A 62 12.08 15.57 9.85
N ARG A 63 10.98 15.23 9.18
CA ARG A 63 9.67 15.02 9.83
C ARG A 63 9.61 13.62 10.44
N GLY A 64 9.12 13.53 11.69
CA GLY A 64 8.92 12.28 12.42
C GLY A 64 9.98 12.02 13.50
N ASP A 65 10.01 10.79 14.04
CA ASP A 65 11.02 10.33 15.00
C ASP A 65 12.44 10.46 14.43
N GLU A 66 13.43 10.57 15.33
CA GLU A 66 14.85 10.54 14.97
C GLU A 66 15.16 9.40 14.00
N ALA A 67 15.88 9.74 12.94
CA ALA A 67 16.39 8.80 11.96
C ALA A 67 17.22 7.72 12.67
N ASN A 68 17.12 6.46 12.24
CA ASN A 68 17.95 5.40 12.82
C ASN A 68 19.44 5.75 12.59
N SER A 69 20.16 6.07 13.65
CA SER A 69 21.55 6.54 13.63
C SER A 69 22.54 5.51 13.08
N GLU A 70 22.14 4.24 12.96
CA GLU A 70 22.95 3.18 12.35
C GLU A 70 22.90 3.20 10.81
N ASN A 71 21.97 3.94 10.21
CA ASN A 71 21.85 4.01 8.76
C ASN A 71 22.95 4.87 8.15
N LYS A 72 23.81 4.25 7.32
CA LYS A 72 24.86 4.95 6.53
C LYS A 72 24.31 5.96 5.52
N TYR A 73 23.04 5.81 5.12
CA TYR A 73 22.37 6.67 4.14
C TYR A 73 20.88 6.79 4.43
N TYR A 74 20.33 7.96 4.18
CA TYR A 74 18.91 8.28 4.22
C TYR A 74 18.34 8.42 2.80
N LYS A 75 17.05 8.12 2.64
CA LYS A 75 16.31 8.24 1.38
C LYS A 75 15.22 9.29 1.53
N LEU A 76 15.40 10.46 0.93
CA LEU A 76 14.41 11.53 0.92
C LEU A 76 13.38 11.28 -0.19
N ILE A 77 12.10 11.26 0.18
CA ILE A 77 11.01 11.21 -0.81
C ILE A 77 10.83 12.62 -1.37
N LEU A 78 11.15 12.84 -2.64
CA LEU A 78 11.02 14.14 -3.31
C LEU A 78 9.71 14.28 -4.11
N ASP A 79 9.21 13.17 -4.67
CA ASP A 79 7.91 13.10 -5.34
C ASP A 79 7.16 11.82 -4.96
N GLY A 80 5.82 11.88 -5.04
CA GLY A 80 4.95 10.72 -4.80
C GLY A 80 4.71 10.40 -3.33
N GLN A 81 5.02 11.32 -2.40
CA GLN A 81 4.75 11.18 -0.96
C GLN A 81 3.34 10.65 -0.68
N GLN A 82 2.31 11.25 -1.28
CA GLN A 82 0.90 10.91 -1.00
C GLN A 82 0.59 9.48 -1.45
N ARG A 83 0.98 9.13 -2.68
CA ARG A 83 0.89 7.76 -3.24
C ARG A 83 1.56 6.73 -2.33
N LEU A 84 2.79 7.03 -1.91
CA LEU A 84 3.60 6.13 -1.09
C LEU A 84 3.02 5.97 0.32
N THR A 85 2.54 7.06 0.90
CA THR A 85 1.87 7.06 2.21
C THR A 85 0.59 6.23 2.17
N SER A 86 -0.25 6.40 1.14
CA SER A 86 -1.46 5.58 0.97
C SER A 86 -1.12 4.12 0.78
N LEU A 87 -0.14 3.80 -0.07
CA LEU A 87 0.29 2.42 -0.32
C LEU A 87 0.81 1.76 0.95
N PHE A 88 1.64 2.46 1.72
CA PHE A 88 2.11 1.99 3.02
C PHE A 88 0.95 1.72 3.97
N ALA A 89 0.05 2.69 4.14
CA ALA A 89 -1.10 2.56 5.02
C ALA A 89 -1.97 1.35 4.66
N LEU A 90 -2.23 1.14 3.37
CA LEU A 90 -3.04 0.04 2.87
C LEU A 90 -2.40 -1.33 3.08
N PHE A 91 -1.08 -1.44 2.96
CA PHE A 91 -0.37 -2.70 3.11
C PHE A 91 -0.05 -3.03 4.58
N LYS A 92 0.20 -2.01 5.39
CA LYS A 92 0.63 -2.17 6.78
C LYS A 92 -0.53 -2.07 7.77
N GLY A 93 -1.60 -1.37 7.42
CA GLY A 93 -2.74 -1.13 8.30
C GLY A 93 -2.52 -0.03 9.35
N TYR A 94 -1.40 0.69 9.29
CA TYR A 94 -1.04 1.78 10.22
C TYR A 94 -0.23 2.88 9.49
N PRO A 95 -0.13 4.11 10.04
CA PRO A 95 0.60 5.21 9.40
C PRO A 95 2.12 4.97 9.36
N PRO A 96 2.84 5.42 8.32
CA PRO A 96 4.30 5.40 8.32
C PRO A 96 4.88 6.33 9.41
N PRO A 97 6.14 6.13 9.85
CA PRO A 97 6.74 6.92 10.94
C PRO A 97 6.83 8.44 10.68
N PHE A 98 6.88 8.84 9.41
CA PHE A 98 6.93 10.25 8.98
C PHE A 98 5.53 10.84 8.70
N TYR A 99 4.45 10.11 9.01
CA TYR A 99 3.09 10.55 8.71
C TYR A 99 2.70 11.78 9.52
N GLU A 100 2.15 12.76 8.82
CA GLU A 100 1.56 13.96 9.41
C GLU A 100 0.32 14.31 8.58
N GLY A 101 -0.86 14.32 9.20
CA GLY A 101 -2.11 14.62 8.51
C GLY A 101 -3.32 14.24 9.37
N GLU A 102 -4.46 14.87 9.09
CA GLU A 102 -5.67 14.67 9.90
C GLU A 102 -6.31 13.30 9.70
N LYS A 103 -6.23 12.76 8.48
CA LYS A 103 -6.95 11.54 8.08
C LYS A 103 -6.07 10.66 7.22
N LEU A 104 -6.02 9.39 7.60
CA LEU A 104 -5.45 8.32 6.81
C LEU A 104 -6.50 7.23 6.64
N PHE A 105 -6.47 6.53 5.50
CA PHE A 105 -7.52 5.59 5.14
C PHE A 105 -6.97 4.18 5.03
N PHE A 106 -7.60 3.29 5.77
CA PHE A 106 -7.28 1.87 5.89
C PHE A 106 -8.50 1.03 5.52
N ASN A 107 -8.38 -0.30 5.58
CA ASN A 107 -9.51 -1.24 5.47
C ASN A 107 -10.30 -1.10 4.17
N ILE A 108 -9.58 -1.12 3.05
CA ILE A 108 -10.18 -1.21 1.73
C ILE A 108 -10.37 -2.68 1.36
N TYR A 109 -11.51 -2.96 0.74
CA TYR A 109 -11.89 -4.28 0.26
C TYR A 109 -12.00 -4.24 -1.26
N PHE A 110 -11.64 -5.34 -1.89
CA PHE A 110 -11.80 -5.55 -3.32
C PHE A 110 -12.94 -6.55 -3.53
N ASN A 111 -13.95 -6.19 -4.31
CA ASN A 111 -15.01 -7.12 -4.67
C ASN A 111 -14.63 -7.90 -5.93
N LEU A 112 -14.62 -9.22 -5.84
CA LEU A 112 -14.19 -10.08 -6.92
C LEU A 112 -15.17 -10.08 -8.10
N ASP A 113 -16.46 -9.83 -7.91
CA ASP A 113 -17.44 -9.85 -9.00
C ASP A 113 -17.41 -8.54 -9.82
N THR A 114 -17.37 -7.41 -9.12
CA THR A 114 -17.45 -6.05 -9.71
C THR A 114 -16.10 -5.41 -9.98
N GLU A 115 -15.01 -5.98 -9.43
CA GLU A 115 -13.66 -5.43 -9.48
C GLU A 115 -13.55 -4.01 -8.89
N GLU A 116 -14.37 -3.71 -7.89
CA GLU A 116 -14.41 -2.41 -7.21
C GLU A 116 -13.66 -2.41 -5.88
N PHE A 117 -12.89 -1.36 -5.64
CA PHE A 117 -12.34 -1.04 -4.32
C PHE A 117 -13.33 -0.22 -3.49
N VAL A 118 -13.65 -0.68 -2.29
CA VAL A 118 -14.59 0.00 -1.38
C VAL A 118 -14.09 -0.09 0.06
N TYR A 119 -14.20 1.00 0.81
CA TYR A 119 -13.91 0.99 2.24
C TYR A 119 -14.92 0.11 2.98
N TYR A 120 -14.46 -0.55 4.05
CA TYR A 120 -15.28 -1.50 4.79
C TYR A 120 -16.63 -0.92 5.21
N MET A 121 -17.70 -1.67 4.94
CA MET A 121 -19.05 -1.39 5.39
C MET A 121 -19.67 -2.69 5.91
N GLU A 122 -19.85 -2.80 7.22
CA GLU A 122 -20.28 -4.05 7.88
C GLU A 122 -21.56 -4.62 7.24
N LYS A 123 -22.59 -3.78 7.05
CA LYS A 123 -23.88 -4.20 6.47
C LYS A 123 -23.77 -4.80 5.06
N LYS A 124 -22.75 -4.43 4.29
CA LYS A 124 -22.55 -4.89 2.90
C LYS A 124 -21.62 -6.11 2.82
N MET A 125 -20.64 -6.19 3.72
CA MET A 125 -19.47 -7.07 3.53
C MET A 125 -19.35 -8.19 4.56
N LYS A 126 -20.00 -8.11 5.72
CA LYS A 126 -19.84 -9.10 6.78
C LYS A 126 -20.31 -10.48 6.31
N GLY A 127 -19.39 -11.45 6.31
CA GLY A 127 -19.65 -12.83 5.90
C GLY A 127 -19.81 -13.04 4.39
N ASN A 128 -19.57 -12.02 3.56
CA ASN A 128 -19.62 -12.15 2.11
C ASN A 128 -18.22 -12.42 1.55
N ILE A 129 -18.04 -13.60 0.96
CA ILE A 129 -16.77 -14.09 0.38
C ILE A 129 -16.31 -13.29 -0.85
N GLU A 130 -17.21 -12.57 -1.53
CA GLU A 130 -16.85 -11.71 -2.67
C GLU A 130 -15.92 -10.56 -2.27
N TRP A 131 -15.96 -10.14 -1.00
CA TRP A 131 -15.23 -8.98 -0.49
C TRP A 131 -13.92 -9.39 0.16
N ILE A 132 -12.81 -9.13 -0.55
CA ILE A 132 -11.47 -9.47 -0.12
C ILE A 132 -10.86 -8.27 0.63
N PRO A 133 -10.50 -8.41 1.93
CA PRO A 133 -9.72 -7.39 2.63
C PRO A 133 -8.34 -7.27 1.99
N VAL A 134 -8.06 -6.15 1.34
CA VAL A 134 -6.83 -5.97 0.54
C VAL A 134 -5.58 -6.06 1.42
N THR A 135 -5.60 -5.43 2.61
CA THR A 135 -4.48 -5.48 3.57
C THR A 135 -4.13 -6.90 4.00
N GLU A 136 -5.13 -7.75 4.25
CA GLU A 136 -4.91 -9.13 4.66
C GLU A 136 -4.48 -10.00 3.48
N PHE A 137 -5.12 -9.84 2.32
CA PHE A 137 -4.77 -10.56 1.10
C PHE A 137 -3.30 -10.39 0.71
N LEU A 138 -2.78 -9.16 0.77
CA LEU A 138 -1.40 -8.86 0.37
C LEU A 138 -0.33 -9.47 1.30
N LYS A 139 -0.72 -10.04 2.46
CA LYS A 139 0.21 -10.76 3.35
C LYS A 139 0.52 -12.18 2.86
N TYR A 140 -0.27 -12.73 1.94
CA TYR A 140 -0.13 -14.11 1.48
C TYR A 140 0.92 -14.30 0.37
N GLU A 141 1.60 -13.23 -0.06
CA GLU A 141 2.61 -13.18 -1.14
C GLU A 141 2.10 -13.53 -2.54
N ASP A 142 1.17 -14.48 -2.65
CA ASP A 142 0.49 -14.89 -3.87
C ASP A 142 -0.95 -15.36 -3.61
N ALA A 143 -1.73 -15.43 -4.70
CA ALA A 143 -3.12 -15.83 -4.65
C ALA A 143 -3.32 -17.30 -4.27
N GLY A 144 -2.36 -18.18 -4.56
CA GLY A 144 -2.41 -19.59 -4.22
C GLY A 144 -2.35 -19.83 -2.71
N ASN A 145 -1.43 -19.16 -2.01
CA ASN A 145 -1.33 -19.21 -0.55
C ASN A 145 -2.60 -18.66 0.13
N PHE A 146 -3.16 -17.57 -0.42
CA PHE A 146 -4.43 -17.03 0.05
C PHE A 146 -5.55 -18.08 -0.07
N ILE A 147 -5.71 -18.68 -1.24
CA ILE A 147 -6.72 -19.73 -1.50
C ILE A 147 -6.50 -20.95 -0.60
N ALA A 148 -5.26 -21.38 -0.42
CA ALA A 148 -4.94 -22.55 0.42
C ALA A 148 -5.38 -22.34 1.88
N SER A 149 -5.26 -21.10 2.38
CA SER A 149 -5.64 -20.71 3.75
C SER A 149 -7.14 -20.42 3.94
N ALA A 150 -7.89 -20.27 2.85
CA ALA A 150 -9.30 -19.92 2.89
C ALA A 150 -10.20 -21.10 3.34
N PRO A 151 -11.41 -20.83 3.88
CA PRO A 151 -12.41 -21.87 4.16
C PRO A 151 -12.72 -22.72 2.94
N GLU A 152 -12.88 -24.03 3.10
CA GLU A 152 -13.12 -24.98 2.00
C GLU A 152 -14.33 -24.58 1.14
N GLU A 153 -15.42 -24.11 1.75
CA GLU A 153 -16.62 -23.67 1.04
C GLU A 153 -16.37 -22.47 0.10
N SER A 154 -15.30 -21.70 0.31
CA SER A 154 -14.95 -20.51 -0.49
C SER A 154 -13.89 -20.78 -1.56
N LYS A 155 -13.16 -21.89 -1.48
CA LYS A 155 -12.01 -22.16 -2.36
C LYS A 155 -12.39 -22.25 -3.83
N SER A 156 -13.49 -22.93 -4.16
CA SER A 156 -13.98 -23.02 -5.54
C SER A 156 -14.25 -21.62 -6.14
N TYR A 157 -14.92 -20.75 -5.40
CA TYR A 157 -15.19 -19.37 -5.83
C TYR A 157 -13.91 -18.56 -6.07
N TYR A 158 -12.89 -18.72 -5.21
CA TYR A 158 -11.61 -18.04 -5.39
C TYR A 158 -10.78 -18.62 -6.53
N ILE A 159 -10.83 -19.92 -6.77
CA ILE A 159 -10.18 -20.56 -7.93
C ILE A 159 -10.80 -20.04 -9.23
N GLU A 160 -12.12 -19.92 -9.30
CA GLU A 160 -12.82 -19.33 -10.44
C GLU A 160 -12.41 -17.86 -10.68
N ASN A 161 -12.09 -17.13 -9.62
CA ASN A 161 -11.62 -15.75 -9.68
C ASN A 161 -10.08 -15.60 -9.60
N LEU A 162 -9.31 -16.67 -9.83
CA LEU A 162 -7.85 -16.68 -9.67
C LEU A 162 -7.14 -15.61 -10.50
N THR A 163 -7.62 -15.32 -11.71
CA THR A 163 -7.05 -14.28 -12.57
C THR A 163 -7.14 -12.89 -11.93
N LYS A 164 -8.26 -12.58 -11.27
CA LYS A 164 -8.48 -11.30 -10.58
C LYS A 164 -7.63 -11.21 -9.32
N LEU A 165 -7.51 -12.30 -8.55
CA LEU A 165 -6.63 -12.38 -7.39
C LEU A 165 -5.16 -12.23 -7.77
N ASN A 166 -4.71 -12.89 -8.83
CA ASN A 166 -3.34 -12.72 -9.34
C ASN A 166 -3.06 -11.28 -9.78
N LYS A 167 -4.04 -10.62 -10.40
CA LYS A 167 -3.94 -9.22 -10.79
C LYS A 167 -3.89 -8.28 -9.58
N LEU A 168 -4.73 -8.54 -8.56
CA LEU A 168 -4.69 -7.81 -7.29
C LEU A 168 -3.32 -7.97 -6.60
N ASN A 169 -2.72 -9.15 -6.67
CA ASN A 169 -1.42 -9.43 -6.07
C ASN A 169 -0.27 -8.65 -6.73
N LYS A 170 -0.37 -8.31 -8.02
CA LYS A 170 0.64 -7.51 -8.74
C LYS A 170 0.79 -6.08 -8.22
N ILE A 171 -0.13 -5.62 -7.37
CA ILE A 171 0.00 -4.32 -6.70
C ILE A 171 1.17 -4.32 -5.69
N SER A 172 1.62 -5.50 -5.24
CA SER A 172 2.70 -5.70 -4.25
C SER A 172 4.11 -5.90 -4.83
#